data_AF-A0A368F8T5-F1
#
_entry.id   AF-A0A368F8T5-F1
#
_cell.length_a   1.000
_cell.length_b   1.000
_cell.length_c   1.000
_cell.angle_alpha   90.00
_cell.angle_beta   90.00
_cell.angle_gamma   90.00
#
_symmetry.space_group_name_H-M   'P 1'
#
loop_
_entity.id
_entity.type
_entity.pdbx_description
1 polymer ?
#
loop_
_entity_poly.entity_id
_entity_poly.type
_entity_poly.pdbx_seq_one_letter_code
_entity_poly.pdbx_strand_id
1 'polypeptide(L)'
;MRLTSPSGQFSDWANGEDEVTMSHNVTENGDYEICLSTPSPLTVTLSIFFRDPEKMEKAMDRYLEAHQIRGNLKKVVSAMMMRFVKIYTSIRLYNKVSFRDEAMQQSNSFYIKTYVITFCLTNIAVAFIQVVLYHRMFFVDPKRMRV
;
A
#
# COMPACT_ATOMS: atom_id res chain seq x y z
N MET A 1 -8.88 13.76 3.36
CA MET A 1 -10.06 12.90 3.16
C MET A 1 -11.27 13.58 3.78
N ARG A 2 -12.42 13.58 3.12
CA ARG A 2 -13.68 14.09 3.65
C ARG A 2 -14.68 12.96 3.74
N LEU A 3 -15.47 12.92 4.81
CA LEU A 3 -16.67 12.07 4.90
C LEU A 3 -17.89 12.98 5.05
N THR A 4 -18.89 12.77 4.19
CA THR A 4 -20.16 13.50 4.21
C THR A 4 -21.32 12.53 4.43
N SER A 5 -22.26 12.92 5.29
CA SER A 5 -23.46 12.15 5.56
C SER A 5 -24.55 12.39 4.51
N PRO A 6 -25.52 11.48 4.37
CA PRO A 6 -26.59 11.59 3.37
C PRO A 6 -27.37 12.92 3.43
N SER A 7 -27.63 13.45 4.63
CA SER A 7 -28.31 14.74 4.79
C SER A 7 -27.39 15.94 4.59
N GLY A 8 -26.08 15.73 4.52
CA GLY A 8 -25.06 16.76 4.51
C GLY A 8 -24.87 17.47 5.86
N GLN A 9 -25.59 17.08 6.91
CA GLN A 9 -25.43 17.66 8.25
C GLN A 9 -24.04 17.40 8.83
N PHE A 10 -23.46 16.24 8.51
CA PHE A 10 -22.09 15.93 8.87
C PHE A 10 -21.23 15.96 7.61
N SER A 11 -20.19 16.81 7.60
CA SER A 11 -19.20 16.86 6.53
C SER A 11 -17.87 17.36 7.09
N ASP A 12 -16.97 16.43 7.39
CA ASP A 12 -15.69 16.74 8.06
C ASP A 12 -14.49 16.29 7.23
N TRP A 13 -13.45 17.12 7.26
CA TRP A 13 -12.16 16.85 6.65
C TRP A 13 -11.16 16.31 7.67
N ALA A 14 -10.55 15.17 7.35
CA ALA A 14 -9.37 14.64 8.01
C ALA A 14 -8.15 14.79 7.09
N ASN A 15 -7.09 15.42 7.62
CA ASN A 15 -5.83 15.64 6.91
C ASN A 15 -4.72 14.80 7.56
N GLY A 16 -3.79 14.31 6.74
CA GLY A 16 -2.60 13.57 7.19
C GLY A 16 -1.63 13.41 6.02
N GLU A 17 -0.37 13.14 6.33
CA GLU A 17 0.71 13.02 5.33
C GLU A 17 0.78 11.59 4.75
N ASP A 18 0.83 10.55 5.60
CA ASP A 18 0.95 9.14 5.17
C ASP A 18 -0.33 8.33 5.38
N GLU A 19 -0.93 8.41 6.58
CA GLU A 19 -2.14 7.67 6.94
C GLU A 19 -3.21 8.63 7.46
N VAL A 20 -4.45 8.44 7.01
CA VAL A 20 -5.62 9.19 7.48
C VAL A 20 -6.68 8.21 7.95
N THR A 21 -7.04 8.29 9.23
CA THR A 21 -8.13 7.50 9.81
C THR A 21 -9.26 8.42 10.24
N MET A 22 -10.50 8.02 9.95
CA MET A 22 -11.70 8.72 10.39
C MET A 22 -12.71 7.72 10.94
N SER A 23 -13.34 8.07 12.06
CA SER A 23 -14.39 7.27 12.71
C SER A 23 -15.62 8.15 12.86
N HIS A 24 -16.77 7.64 12.43
CA HIS A 24 -18.05 8.33 12.51
C HIS A 24 -19.16 7.36 12.92
N ASN A 25 -20.08 7.82 13.77
CA ASN A 25 -21.24 7.04 14.17
C ASN A 25 -22.37 7.30 13.18
N VAL A 26 -22.84 6.26 12.50
CA VAL A 26 -23.93 6.35 11.53
C VAL A 26 -25.25 6.57 12.28
N THR A 27 -25.82 7.78 12.16
CA THR A 27 -27.09 8.16 12.79
C THR A 27 -28.26 8.18 11.82
N GLU A 28 -27.99 8.15 10.52
CA GLU A 28 -28.99 8.23 9.46
C GLU A 28 -28.75 7.18 8.39
N ASN A 29 -29.83 6.77 7.73
CA ASN A 29 -29.79 5.82 6.63
C ASN A 29 -29.60 6.56 5.31
N GLY A 30 -28.73 6.02 4.45
CA GLY A 30 -28.51 6.55 3.12
C GLY A 30 -27.05 6.40 2.69
N ASP A 31 -26.72 7.06 1.60
CA ASP A 31 -25.39 7.00 0.99
C ASP A 31 -24.46 8.05 1.61
N TYR A 32 -23.40 7.56 2.26
CA TYR A 32 -22.30 8.39 2.73
C TYR A 32 -21.28 8.60 1.61
N GLU A 33 -20.78 9.83 1.45
CA GLU A 33 -19.78 10.17 0.44
C GLU A 33 -18.39 10.29 1.09
N ILE A 34 -17.39 9.66 0.47
CA ILE A 34 -15.98 9.80 0.84
C ILE A 34 -15.23 10.50 -0.29
N CYS A 35 -14.68 11.69 -0.02
CA CYS A 35 -13.84 12.42 -0.97
C CYS A 35 -12.37 12.35 -0.56
N LEU A 36 -11.49 12.11 -1.53
CA LEU A 36 -10.04 12.11 -1.35
C LEU A 36 -9.47 13.22 -2.24
N SER A 37 -8.68 14.12 -1.65
CA SER A 37 -7.99 15.19 -2.37
C SER A 37 -6.51 15.06 -2.08
N THR A 38 -5.70 14.98 -3.13
CA THR A 38 -4.24 14.87 -3.04
C THR A 38 -3.59 15.93 -3.92
N PRO A 39 -2.46 16.52 -3.50
CA PRO A 39 -1.78 17.57 -4.28
C PRO A 39 -1.13 17.04 -5.57
N SER A 40 -0.84 15.75 -5.61
CA SER A 40 -0.30 15.03 -6.76
C SER A 40 -1.06 13.70 -6.96
N PRO A 41 -0.96 13.07 -8.15
CA PRO A 41 -1.51 11.73 -8.36
C PRO A 41 -0.81 10.72 -7.44
N LEU A 42 -1.60 10.03 -6.61
CA LEU A 42 -1.10 9.04 -5.64
C LEU A 42 -1.99 7.80 -5.68
N THR A 43 -1.40 6.63 -5.46
CA THR A 43 -2.15 5.39 -5.29
C THR A 43 -2.65 5.28 -3.85
N VAL A 44 -3.96 5.42 -3.66
CA VAL A 44 -4.59 5.38 -2.32
C VAL A 44 -5.12 3.97 -2.05
N THR A 45 -4.88 3.44 -0.84
CA THR A 45 -5.54 2.22 -0.36
C THR A 45 -6.60 2.58 0.66
N LEU A 46 -7.87 2.48 0.27
CA LEU A 46 -9.01 2.76 1.12
C LEU A 46 -9.49 1.48 1.81
N SER A 47 -9.60 1.51 3.14
CA SER A 47 -10.18 0.42 3.93
C SER A 47 -11.36 0.96 4.74
N ILE A 48 -12.56 0.44 4.47
CA ILE A 48 -13.80 0.84 5.13
C ILE A 48 -14.26 -0.27 6.07
N PHE A 49 -14.54 0.08 7.32
CA PHE A 49 -15.01 -0.86 8.33
C PHE A 49 -16.37 -0.42 8.86
N PHE A 50 -17.38 -1.26 8.69
CA PHE A 50 -18.70 -1.07 9.30
C PHE A 50 -18.82 -1.97 10.51
N ARG A 51 -19.16 -1.39 11.66
CA ARG A 51 -19.45 -2.13 12.89
C ARG A 51 -20.90 -1.86 13.26
N ASP A 52 -21.73 -2.89 13.16
CA ASP A 52 -23.06 -2.89 13.75
C ASP A 52 -22.90 -3.42 15.20
N PRO A 53 -22.93 -2.53 16.21
CA PRO A 53 -22.69 -2.91 17.60
C PRO A 53 -23.74 -3.92 18.07
N GLU A 54 -25.00 -3.81 17.65
CA GLU A 54 -26.06 -4.73 18.07
C GLU A 54 -25.88 -6.12 17.49
N LYS A 55 -25.54 -6.23 16.19
CA LYS A 55 -25.29 -7.55 15.60
C LYS A 55 -24.06 -8.20 16.21
N MET A 56 -23.02 -7.42 16.51
CA MET A 56 -21.80 -7.94 17.13
C MET A 56 -22.07 -8.40 18.57
N GLU A 57 -22.84 -7.62 19.33
CA GLU A 57 -23.25 -7.97 20.70
C GLU A 57 -24.17 -9.19 20.71
N LYS A 58 -25.17 -9.27 19.82
CA LYS A 58 -26.04 -10.46 19.69
C LYS A 58 -25.28 -11.72 19.28
N ALA A 59 -24.32 -11.61 18.37
CA ALA A 59 -23.48 -12.74 17.98
C ALA A 59 -22.61 -13.21 19.15
N MET A 60 -22.08 -12.26 19.93
CA MET A 60 -21.29 -12.54 21.12
C MET A 60 -22.14 -13.17 22.23
N ASP A 61 -23.34 -12.65 22.46
CA ASP A 61 -24.28 -13.16 23.45
C ASP A 61 -24.74 -14.59 23.12
N ARG A 62 -25.06 -14.87 21.85
CA ARG A 62 -25.33 -16.25 21.39
C ARG A 62 -24.15 -17.18 21.67
N TYR A 63 -22.92 -16.72 21.44
CA TYR A 63 -21.72 -17.53 21.68
C TYR A 63 -21.51 -17.81 23.18
N LEU A 64 -21.73 -16.80 24.02
CA LEU A 64 -21.59 -16.90 25.47
C LEU A 64 -22.68 -17.80 26.09
N GLU A 65 -23.92 -17.67 25.61
CA GLU A 65 -25.04 -18.53 26.01
C GLU A 65 -24.82 -19.99 25.62
N ALA A 66 -24.34 -20.24 24.39
CA ALA A 66 -24.00 -21.58 23.93
C ALA A 66 -22.92 -22.26 24.79
N HIS A 67 -22.01 -21.49 25.40
CA HIS A 67 -20.95 -21.99 26.26
C HIS A 67 -21.25 -21.86 27.77
N GLN A 68 -22.49 -21.49 28.14
CA GLN A 68 -22.94 -21.27 29.52
C GLN A 68 -22.05 -20.33 30.36
N ILE A 69 -21.40 -19.35 29.71
CA ILE A 69 -20.48 -18.43 30.38
C ILE A 69 -21.30 -17.39 31.16
N ARG A 70 -21.36 -17.51 32.49
CA ARG A 70 -22.21 -16.65 33.36
C ARG A 70 -21.45 -15.51 34.04
N GLY A 71 -22.19 -14.42 34.31
CA GLY A 71 -21.83 -13.37 35.26
C GLY A 71 -20.59 -12.54 34.87
N ASN A 72 -19.65 -12.38 35.79
CA ASN A 72 -18.45 -11.57 35.59
C ASN A 72 -17.53 -12.09 34.47
N LEU A 73 -17.58 -13.40 34.17
CA LEU A 73 -16.77 -14.00 33.10
C LEU A 73 -17.19 -13.51 31.71
N LYS A 74 -18.50 -13.26 31.50
CA LYS A 74 -19.05 -12.69 30.26
C LYS A 74 -18.40 -11.34 29.93
N LYS A 75 -18.30 -10.44 30.92
CA LYS A 75 -17.69 -9.10 30.73
C LYS A 75 -16.21 -9.19 30.33
N VAL A 76 -15.46 -10.08 30.98
CA VAL A 76 -14.03 -10.28 30.70
C VAL A 76 -13.82 -10.85 29.30
N VAL A 77 -14.59 -11.89 28.92
CA VAL A 77 -14.52 -12.51 27.59
C VAL A 77 -14.89 -11.51 26.50
N SER A 78 -15.94 -10.71 26.71
CA SER A 78 -16.34 -9.63 25.79
C SER A 78 -15.21 -8.62 25.57
N ALA A 79 -14.58 -8.16 26.65
CA ALA A 79 -13.50 -7.18 26.57
C ALA A 79 -12.26 -7.75 25.88
N MET A 80 -11.91 -9.02 26.15
CA MET A 80 -10.84 -9.73 25.47
C MET A 80 -11.14 -9.91 23.98
N MET A 81 -12.36 -10.32 23.62
CA MET A 81 -12.77 -10.56 22.24
C MET A 81 -12.71 -9.28 21.41
N MET A 82 -13.21 -8.14 21.94
CA MET A 82 -13.09 -6.84 21.28
C MET A 82 -11.63 -6.44 21.04
N ARG A 83 -10.76 -6.66 22.02
CA ARG A 83 -9.31 -6.42 21.86
C ARG A 83 -8.71 -7.33 20.80
N PHE A 84 -9.07 -8.61 20.79
CA PHE A 84 -8.61 -9.58 19.79
C PHE A 84 -9.05 -9.21 18.37
N VAL A 85 -10.30 -8.83 18.17
CA VAL A 85 -10.80 -8.38 16.86
C VAL A 85 -10.05 -7.12 16.41
N LYS A 86 -9.80 -6.17 17.32
CA LYS A 86 -9.02 -4.97 17.02
C LYS A 86 -7.58 -5.31 16.61
N ILE A 87 -6.91 -6.20 17.34
CA ILE A 87 -5.55 -6.65 17.04
C ILE A 87 -5.50 -7.44 15.72
N TYR A 88 -6.44 -8.35 15.50
CA TYR A 88 -6.52 -9.15 14.28
C TYR A 88 -6.70 -8.27 13.05
N THR A 89 -7.61 -7.30 13.12
CA THR A 89 -7.86 -6.36 12.02
C THR A 89 -6.65 -5.47 11.76
N SER A 90 -5.97 -4.96 12.80
CA SER A 90 -4.74 -4.16 12.63
C SER A 90 -3.60 -4.98 12.04
N ILE A 91 -3.38 -6.23 12.48
CA ILE A 91 -2.33 -7.11 11.94
C ILE A 91 -2.63 -7.46 10.48
N ARG A 92 -3.87 -7.79 10.16
CA ARG A 92 -4.27 -8.09 8.77
C ARG A 92 -4.05 -6.89 7.85
N LEU A 93 -4.37 -5.69 8.33
CA LEU A 93 -4.12 -4.44 7.61
C LEU A 93 -2.62 -4.23 7.39
N TYR A 94 -1.82 -4.32 8.46
CA TYR A 94 -0.37 -4.17 8.42
C TYR A 94 0.28 -5.16 7.46
N ASN A 95 -0.10 -6.44 7.50
CA ASN A 95 0.43 -7.47 6.60
C ASN A 95 0.09 -7.18 5.14
N LYS A 96 -1.12 -6.66 4.86
CA LYS A 96 -1.53 -6.30 3.49
C LYS A 96 -0.71 -5.11 2.97
N VAL A 97 -0.43 -4.11 3.81
CA VAL A 97 0.44 -2.97 3.47
C VAL A 97 1.87 -3.46 3.25
N SER A 98 2.40 -4.26 4.18
CA SER A 98 3.76 -4.83 4.09
C SER A 98 3.98 -5.64 2.81
N PHE A 99 3.05 -6.53 2.45
CA PHE A 99 3.15 -7.33 1.23
C PHE A 99 3.14 -6.47 -0.05
N ARG A 100 2.33 -5.41 -0.04
CA ARG A 100 2.28 -4.46 -1.16
C ARG A 100 3.59 -3.68 -1.28
N ASP A 101 4.15 -3.24 -0.16
CA ASP A 101 5.40 -2.50 -0.12
C ASP A 101 6.58 -3.38 -0.55
N GLU A 102 6.62 -4.65 -0.14
CA GLU A 102 7.62 -5.63 -0.57
C GLU A 102 7.56 -5.89 -2.08
N ALA A 103 6.35 -6.05 -2.65
CA ALA A 103 6.17 -6.18 -4.08
C ALA A 103 6.62 -4.93 -4.86
N MET A 104 6.34 -3.73 -4.32
CA MET A 104 6.77 -2.46 -4.91
C MET A 104 8.30 -2.31 -4.87
N GLN A 105 8.94 -2.65 -3.74
CA GLN A 105 10.40 -2.65 -3.62
C GLN A 105 11.05 -3.64 -4.59
N GLN A 106 10.49 -4.84 -4.75
CA GLN A 106 11.02 -5.83 -5.68
C GLN A 106 10.94 -5.35 -7.14
N SER A 107 9.82 -4.73 -7.53
CA SER A 107 9.65 -4.15 -8.88
C SER A 107 10.66 -3.03 -9.14
N ASN A 108 10.80 -2.09 -8.22
CA ASN A 108 11.75 -0.98 -8.33
C ASN A 108 13.20 -1.46 -8.37
N SER A 109 13.56 -2.44 -7.52
CA SER A 109 14.89 -3.05 -7.49
C SER A 109 15.22 -3.73 -8.82
N PHE A 110 14.25 -4.45 -9.42
CA PHE A 110 14.44 -5.09 -10.72
C PHE A 110 14.67 -4.07 -11.85
N TYR A 111 13.92 -2.96 -11.84
CA TYR A 111 14.10 -1.88 -12.82
C TYR A 111 15.50 -1.28 -12.73
N ILE A 112 15.94 -0.92 -11.52
CA ILE A 112 17.27 -0.32 -11.28
C ILE A 112 18.37 -1.31 -11.73
N LYS A 113 18.26 -2.58 -11.34
CA LYS A 113 19.25 -3.61 -11.68
C LYS A 113 19.35 -3.80 -13.20
N THR A 114 18.21 -3.88 -13.88
CA THR A 114 18.16 -4.03 -15.35
C THR A 114 18.78 -2.83 -16.05
N TYR A 115 18.42 -1.61 -15.63
CA TYR A 115 18.98 -0.37 -16.18
C TYR A 115 20.51 -0.33 -16.07
N VAL A 116 21.07 -0.67 -14.90
CA VAL A 116 22.52 -0.67 -14.67
C VAL A 116 23.21 -1.72 -15.55
N ILE A 117 22.65 -2.92 -15.69
CA ILE A 117 23.19 -3.96 -16.58
C ILE A 117 23.23 -3.47 -18.03
N THR A 118 22.12 -2.90 -18.52
CA THR A 118 22.04 -2.38 -19.89
C THR A 118 23.07 -1.26 -20.11
N PHE A 119 23.19 -0.33 -19.16
CA PHE A 119 24.17 0.75 -19.23
C PHE A 119 25.61 0.22 -19.32
N CYS A 120 25.97 -0.76 -18.47
CA CYS A 120 27.30 -1.38 -18.52
C CYS A 120 27.57 -2.07 -19.86
N LEU A 121 26.60 -2.83 -20.41
CA LEU A 121 26.75 -3.47 -21.72
C LEU A 121 26.95 -2.44 -22.84
N THR A 122 26.21 -1.33 -22.81
CA THR A 122 26.39 -0.26 -23.81
C THR A 122 27.78 0.38 -23.73
N ASN A 123 28.32 0.61 -22.53
CA ASN A 123 29.66 1.17 -22.38
C ASN A 123 30.76 0.23 -22.89
N ILE A 124 30.62 -1.08 -22.63
CA ILE A 124 31.54 -2.08 -23.19
C ILE A 124 31.50 -2.04 -24.72
N ALA A 125 30.30 -2.00 -25.31
CA ALA A 125 30.15 -1.93 -26.77
C ALA A 125 30.78 -0.65 -27.36
N VAL A 126 30.55 0.51 -26.72
CA VAL A 126 31.17 1.77 -27.15
C VAL A 126 32.70 1.70 -27.07
N ALA A 127 33.27 1.13 -26.01
CA ALA A 127 34.70 0.96 -25.87
C ALA A 127 35.29 0.10 -27.01
N PHE A 128 34.65 -1.02 -27.36
CA PHE A 128 35.07 -1.83 -28.50
C PHE A 128 35.00 -1.07 -29.84
N ILE A 129 33.91 -0.35 -30.08
CA ILE A 129 33.74 0.45 -31.30
C ILE A 129 34.82 1.53 -31.39
N GLN A 130 35.12 2.21 -30.28
CA GLN A 130 36.19 3.21 -30.21
C GLN A 130 37.55 2.60 -30.59
N VAL A 131 37.91 1.44 -30.02
CA VAL A 131 39.17 0.76 -30.36
C VAL A 131 39.22 0.40 -31.85
N VAL A 132 38.14 -0.12 -32.42
CA VAL A 132 38.07 -0.44 -33.86
C VAL A 132 38.22 0.81 -34.72
N LEU A 133 37.54 1.91 -34.37
CA LEU A 133 37.64 3.17 -35.10
C LEU A 133 39.05 3.75 -35.05
N TYR A 134 39.69 3.77 -33.87
CA TYR A 134 41.08 4.21 -33.71
C TYR A 134 42.02 3.34 -34.54
N HIS A 135 41.90 2.01 -34.43
CA HIS A 135 42.73 1.10 -35.21
C HIS A 135 42.54 1.31 -36.72
N ARG A 136 41.33 1.63 -37.18
CA ARG A 136 41.03 1.88 -38.60
C ARG A 136 41.52 3.24 -39.07
N MET A 137 41.46 4.28 -38.23
CA MET A 137 42.00 5.62 -38.53
C MET A 137 43.53 5.62 -38.64
N PHE A 138 44.22 4.86 -37.78
CA PHE A 138 45.67 4.78 -37.75
C PHE A 138 46.24 3.60 -38.56
N PHE A 139 45.41 2.87 -39.31
CA PHE A 139 45.87 1.83 -40.22
C PHE A 139 46.54 2.47 -41.45
N VAL A 140 47.85 2.70 -41.35
CA VAL A 140 48.67 3.10 -42.50
C VAL A 140 48.81 1.90 -43.40
N ASP A 141 48.14 1.93 -44.55
CA ASP A 141 48.22 0.91 -45.58
C ASP A 141 49.66 0.88 -46.14
N PRO A 142 50.47 -0.15 -45.82
CA PRO A 142 51.89 -0.17 -46.18
C PRO A 142 52.11 -0.26 -47.70
N LYS A 143 51.06 -0.58 -48.47
CA LYS A 143 51.08 -0.58 -49.94
C LYS A 143 50.89 0.81 -50.57
N ARG A 144 50.48 1.82 -49.80
CA ARG A 144 50.30 3.21 -50.29
C ARG A 144 51.46 4.15 -49.96
N MET A 145 52.44 3.73 -49.16
CA MET A 145 53.68 4.48 -48.98
C MET A 145 54.64 4.19 -50.14
N ARG A 146 54.59 5.01 -51.19
CA ARG A 146 55.73 5.22 -52.08
C ARG A 146 56.64 6.26 -51.43
N VAL A 147 57.86 5.83 -51.08
CA VAL A 147 59.01 6.72 -50.80
C VAL A 147 59.46 7.34 -52.11
#